data_AF-A0A813GDB0-F1
#
_entry.id   AF-A0A813GDB0-F1
#
_cell.length_a   1.000
_cell.length_b   1.000
_cell.length_c   1.000
_cell.angle_alpha   90.00
_cell.angle_beta   90.00
_cell.angle_gamma   90.00
#
_symmetry.space_group_name_H-M   'P 1'
#
loop_
_entity.id
_entity.type
_entity.pdbx_description
1 polymer ?
#
loop_
_entity_poly.entity_id
_entity_poly.type
_entity_poly.pdbx_seq_one_letter_code
_entity_poly.pdbx_strand_id
1 'polypeptide(L)'
;MPAPRHGGGHPQALQSSCSVSAPELAIDATAQKVHIWTRSSGAGLLVDSSKLVPKKLGLLLSRSRLILEYEVPGLCNRAHHIIELQSPDVASESWVVSELRRLRQVHRAWLGGVAEEQLEGFLQRFSEAQPGQATAKVAALQLSKEPSEPVLRGPLIPQEAKELLSLLLGKRSSQGLPKEWLQGWGFEAEAEKSCPYGLRQVEGGPCGVVAPVQASLVVRLMMNNIEPSKTNLVQRRSALLDALTDVLFVCAAESCRGESKGLKVLVLVPPPTVAVRASPAQRLLKGPEGCTVSEFSDWQSLRGAWEKPPLSAAYLTREGSESDADSAGVLLFLYSAMATRGSRQVREDSDLPEEASMIAAHGYCSQEAVNLLLTGVACSNVFDGTKCLGGDDDSGESLLLRGVKQRPQVGFLSLFEAFGSLEVGSLLKRPEWPVWVVHAESHYSLLFGCPAPMDKSGCRLLPSDVTSDVWYYDPLGRQDEEKRITVTPGQRSEAADEDDLESNGMIAKVIRTLWGATADLDWNGSEPIY
;
A
#
# COMPACT_ATOMS: atom_id res chain seq x y z
N MET A 1 40.51 38.38 -62.60
CA MET A 1 41.46 39.45 -62.23
C MET A 1 40.66 40.72 -62.00
N PRO A 2 41.04 41.62 -61.07
CA PRO A 2 41.79 41.45 -59.81
C PRO A 2 40.93 41.99 -58.62
N ALA A 3 41.26 42.00 -57.32
CA ALA A 3 42.43 41.66 -56.53
C ALA A 3 42.00 41.49 -55.04
N PRO A 4 42.90 40.98 -54.16
CA PRO A 4 42.59 40.30 -52.90
C PRO A 4 43.26 40.95 -51.66
N ARG A 5 43.36 40.17 -50.56
CA ARG A 5 44.31 40.19 -49.40
C ARG A 5 43.68 40.66 -48.06
N HIS A 6 43.96 40.09 -46.89
CA HIS A 6 44.82 38.98 -46.45
C HIS A 6 44.48 38.59 -45.00
N GLY A 7 44.55 37.28 -44.70
CA GLY A 7 45.18 36.72 -43.49
C GLY A 7 44.26 36.50 -42.27
N GLY A 8 44.25 35.39 -41.55
CA GLY A 8 45.13 34.21 -41.48
C GLY A 8 45.19 33.79 -40.00
N GLY A 9 44.96 32.50 -39.69
CA GLY A 9 45.29 31.91 -38.39
C GLY A 9 44.11 31.34 -37.55
N HIS A 10 43.91 30.02 -37.64
CA HIS A 10 43.42 29.17 -36.54
C HIS A 10 44.51 29.06 -35.44
N PRO A 11 44.30 28.48 -34.22
CA PRO A 11 43.19 27.68 -33.70
C PRO A 11 42.82 28.00 -32.22
N GLN A 12 42.05 27.10 -31.59
CA GLN A 12 41.95 26.82 -30.14
C GLN A 12 40.81 27.48 -29.34
N ALA A 13 39.93 26.57 -28.91
CA ALA A 13 39.21 26.66 -27.66
C ALA A 13 40.16 27.05 -26.52
N LEU A 14 39.85 28.14 -25.84
CA LEU A 14 40.43 28.51 -24.56
C LEU A 14 39.32 28.45 -23.53
N GLN A 15 39.45 27.45 -22.66
CA GLN A 15 38.88 27.44 -21.33
C GLN A 15 39.30 28.73 -20.60
N SER A 16 38.34 29.41 -19.99
CA SER A 16 38.61 30.22 -18.80
C SER A 16 37.79 29.65 -17.66
N SER A 17 38.48 28.88 -16.83
CA SER A 17 38.14 28.58 -15.45
C SER A 17 37.63 29.83 -14.72
N CYS A 18 36.40 29.79 -14.22
CA CYS A 18 36.05 30.53 -13.01
C CYS A 18 36.08 29.56 -11.83
N SER A 19 37.30 29.26 -11.38
CA SER A 19 37.55 29.03 -9.96
C SER A 19 37.33 30.36 -9.25
N VAL A 20 36.11 30.62 -8.79
CA VAL A 20 35.90 31.56 -7.69
C VAL A 20 35.85 30.71 -6.45
N SER A 21 37.02 30.59 -5.84
CA SER A 21 37.23 30.30 -4.43
C SER A 21 36.06 30.80 -3.59
N ALA A 22 35.46 29.91 -2.82
CA ALA A 22 34.61 30.30 -1.70
C ALA A 22 35.37 31.37 -0.90
N PRO A 23 34.81 32.57 -0.68
CA PRO A 23 35.40 33.45 0.30
C PRO A 23 35.27 32.72 1.63
N GLU A 24 36.42 32.44 2.26
CA GLU A 24 36.51 32.29 3.71
C GLU A 24 35.82 33.51 4.32
N LEU A 25 34.54 33.36 4.60
CA LEU A 25 33.74 34.35 5.31
C LEU A 25 34.19 34.27 6.76
N ALA A 26 35.16 35.12 7.08
CA ALA A 26 35.38 35.60 8.42
C ALA A 26 34.02 35.99 9.01
N ILE A 27 33.65 35.26 10.06
CA ILE A 27 32.39 35.37 10.78
C ILE A 27 32.35 36.76 11.42
N ASP A 28 31.46 37.63 10.94
CA ASP A 28 31.00 38.78 11.71
C ASP A 28 29.64 38.42 12.34
N ALA A 29 29.64 38.33 13.67
CA ALA A 29 28.74 37.46 14.44
C ALA A 29 27.41 38.12 14.88
N THR A 30 26.91 39.15 14.20
CA THR A 30 25.81 39.96 14.77
C THR A 30 24.55 40.20 13.93
N ALA A 31 24.48 39.80 12.65
CA ALA A 31 23.23 39.89 11.89
C ALA A 31 23.09 38.78 10.82
N GLN A 32 22.43 37.67 11.15
CA GLN A 32 22.03 36.66 10.16
C GLN A 32 20.74 37.13 9.47
N LYS A 33 20.84 37.54 8.19
CA LYS A 33 19.66 37.74 7.35
C LYS A 33 19.08 36.39 6.94
N VAL A 34 17.75 36.27 6.94
CA VAL A 34 17.03 35.02 6.68
C VAL A 34 15.93 35.22 5.65
N HIS A 35 15.75 34.23 4.76
CA HIS A 35 14.69 34.24 3.76
C HIS A 35 13.34 33.80 4.36
N ILE A 36 12.28 34.56 4.06
CA ILE A 36 10.91 34.29 4.50
C ILE A 36 9.94 34.33 3.32
N TRP A 37 8.87 33.53 3.38
CA TRP A 37 7.80 33.54 2.37
C TRP A 37 6.51 34.10 2.97
N THR A 38 5.87 35.02 2.25
CA THR A 38 4.58 35.62 2.66
C THR A 38 3.43 35.11 1.80
N ARG A 39 2.33 34.71 2.44
CA ARG A 39 1.15 34.13 1.78
C ARG A 39 0.46 35.07 0.78
N SER A 40 0.65 36.39 0.93
CA SER A 40 0.00 37.43 0.11
C SER A 40 0.74 37.78 -1.18
N SER A 41 2.02 37.44 -1.33
CA SER A 41 2.83 37.87 -2.49
C SER A 41 3.61 36.76 -3.18
N GLY A 42 3.75 35.57 -2.55
CA GLY A 42 4.55 34.48 -3.10
C GLY A 42 6.05 34.82 -3.29
N ALA A 43 6.51 35.98 -2.83
CA ALA A 43 7.88 36.45 -3.00
C ALA A 43 8.72 36.19 -1.75
N GLY A 44 9.97 35.75 -1.95
CA GLY A 44 10.94 35.58 -0.88
C GLY A 44 11.51 36.92 -0.40
N LEU A 45 11.40 37.21 0.90
CA LEU A 45 11.93 38.42 1.54
C LEU A 45 13.14 38.08 2.42
N LEU A 46 14.18 38.91 2.38
CA LEU A 46 15.33 38.82 3.29
C LEU A 46 15.08 39.72 4.51
N VAL A 47 14.95 39.11 5.69
CA VAL A 47 14.67 39.80 6.95
C VAL A 47 15.77 39.51 7.96
N ASP A 48 16.08 40.48 8.81
CA ASP A 48 17.01 40.31 9.93
C ASP A 48 16.45 39.32 10.96
N SER A 49 17.23 38.32 11.37
CA SER A 49 16.81 37.29 12.32
C SER A 49 16.34 37.85 13.66
N SER A 50 16.84 39.03 14.08
CA SER A 50 16.42 39.71 15.31
C SER A 50 14.98 40.25 15.28
N LYS A 51 14.37 40.35 14.09
CA LYS A 51 12.99 40.82 13.90
C LYS A 51 11.96 39.69 13.92
N LEU A 52 12.40 38.46 14.12
CA LEU A 52 11.54 37.30 14.25
C LEU A 52 11.04 37.15 15.70
N VAL A 53 9.70 37.15 15.82
CA VAL A 53 8.86 36.71 16.96
C VAL A 53 8.58 37.73 18.09
N PRO A 54 7.29 38.02 18.33
CA PRO A 54 6.73 37.68 19.64
C PRO A 54 5.27 37.16 19.57
N LYS A 55 4.96 36.23 18.66
CA LYS A 55 3.83 35.28 18.79
C LYS A 55 3.94 34.14 17.78
N LYS A 56 4.27 32.95 18.26
CA LYS A 56 4.25 31.70 17.47
C LYS A 56 2.80 31.25 17.31
N LEU A 57 2.34 31.06 16.07
CA LEU A 57 0.96 30.65 15.78
C LEU A 57 0.82 29.12 15.64
N GLY A 58 1.85 28.42 15.15
CA GLY A 58 1.78 26.98 14.93
C GLY A 58 3.09 26.32 14.51
N LEU A 59 3.12 24.99 14.61
CA LEU A 59 4.17 24.12 14.09
C LEU A 59 3.48 22.99 13.34
N LEU A 60 3.62 22.95 12.02
CA LEU A 60 2.88 22.05 11.14
C LEU A 60 3.85 21.08 10.46
N LEU A 61 3.41 19.82 10.31
CA LEU A 61 4.12 18.82 9.53
C LEU A 61 3.32 18.55 8.25
N SER A 62 3.97 18.65 7.10
CA SER A 62 3.38 18.30 5.81
C SER A 62 4.39 17.52 4.98
N ARG A 63 4.09 16.24 4.71
CA ARG A 63 5.02 15.32 4.04
C ARG A 63 6.38 15.28 4.75
N SER A 64 7.47 15.63 4.05
CA SER A 64 8.85 15.75 4.55
C SER A 64 9.22 17.15 5.04
N ARG A 65 8.24 18.02 5.32
CA ARG A 65 8.47 19.43 5.64
C ARG A 65 7.92 19.80 7.01
N LEU A 66 8.79 20.38 7.82
CA LEU A 66 8.44 21.09 9.03
C LEU A 66 8.19 22.56 8.67
N ILE A 67 6.96 23.03 8.87
CA ILE A 67 6.56 24.40 8.56
C ILE A 67 6.40 25.14 9.88
N LEU A 68 7.19 26.20 10.03
CA LEU A 68 7.15 27.09 11.17
C LEU A 68 6.40 28.37 10.78
N GLU A 69 5.35 28.70 11.52
CA GLU A 69 4.52 29.89 11.25
C GLU A 69 4.81 31.02 12.25
N TYR A 70 5.10 32.21 11.71
CA TYR A 70 5.41 33.41 12.50
C TYR A 70 4.66 34.63 12.02
N GLU A 71 4.43 35.57 12.93
CA GLU A 71 4.02 36.93 12.62
C GLU A 71 5.27 37.83 12.54
N VAL A 72 5.39 38.62 11.46
CA VAL A 72 6.48 39.58 11.30
C VAL A 72 5.95 40.99 11.61
N PRO A 73 6.33 41.59 12.76
CA PRO A 73 5.70 42.82 13.25
C PRO A 73 5.78 44.00 12.28
N GLY A 74 6.84 44.08 11.48
CA GLY A 74 7.04 45.16 10.50
C GLY A 74 6.21 45.04 9.23
N LEU A 75 5.52 43.91 9.01
CA LEU A 75 4.80 43.61 7.76
C LEU A 75 3.34 43.18 7.98
N CYS A 76 2.87 43.08 9.23
CA CYS A 76 1.51 42.63 9.60
C CYS A 76 1.04 41.37 8.83
N ASN A 77 1.97 40.47 8.50
CA ASN A 77 1.73 39.28 7.67
C ASN A 77 2.26 38.02 8.35
N ARG A 78 1.69 36.86 7.97
CA ARG A 78 2.22 35.54 8.34
C ARG A 78 3.38 35.16 7.43
N ALA A 79 4.50 34.81 8.05
CA ALA A 79 5.67 34.27 7.39
C ALA A 79 5.78 32.77 7.69
N HIS A 80 6.09 31.98 6.66
CA HIS A 80 6.37 30.55 6.80
C HIS A 80 7.86 30.31 6.59
N HIS A 81 8.48 29.54 7.49
CA HIS A 81 9.80 28.96 7.29
C HIS A 81 9.66 27.47 7.11
N ILE A 82 10.04 26.98 5.93
CA ILE A 82 9.93 25.57 5.56
C ILE A 82 11.29 24.93 5.78
N ILE A 83 11.30 23.85 6.56
CA ILE A 83 12.48 23.03 6.80
C ILE A 83 12.23 21.67 6.19
N GLU A 84 13.09 21.25 5.27
CA GLU A 84 13.09 19.88 4.76
C GLU A 84 13.77 18.95 5.78
N LEU A 85 13.04 17.90 6.16
CA LEU A 85 13.49 16.84 7.05
C LEU A 85 14.21 15.77 6.23
N GLN A 86 15.31 15.25 6.75
CA GLN A 86 16.02 14.14 6.14
C GLN A 86 15.26 12.83 6.37
N SER A 87 15.35 11.87 5.45
CA SER A 87 14.76 10.55 5.70
C SER A 87 15.56 9.82 6.79
N PRO A 88 14.90 9.01 7.66
CA PRO A 88 15.58 8.16 8.62
C PRO A 88 16.48 7.15 7.91
N ASP A 89 17.76 7.13 8.28
CA ASP A 89 18.67 6.06 7.88
C ASP A 89 18.48 4.86 8.83
N VAL A 90 18.45 3.65 8.27
CA VAL A 90 18.16 2.41 9.01
C VAL A 90 19.34 2.00 9.92
N ALA A 91 20.51 2.59 9.71
CA ALA A 91 21.75 2.22 10.38
C ALA A 91 22.35 3.37 11.23
N SER A 92 21.84 3.60 12.45
CA SER A 92 22.60 4.05 13.65
C SER A 92 21.69 4.67 14.72
N GLU A 93 22.29 5.01 15.87
CA GLU A 93 21.69 5.72 17.02
C GLU A 93 20.55 6.66 16.63
N SER A 94 19.39 6.47 17.26
CA SER A 94 18.19 7.34 17.25
C SER A 94 18.29 8.51 16.27
N TRP A 95 17.91 8.30 15.01
CA TRP A 95 17.85 9.34 13.97
C TRP A 95 17.14 10.61 14.47
N VAL A 96 16.18 10.46 15.38
CA VAL A 96 15.50 11.56 16.06
C VAL A 96 16.49 12.48 16.78
N VAL A 97 17.46 11.93 17.51
CA VAL A 97 18.47 12.69 18.25
C VAL A 97 19.45 13.40 17.31
N SER A 98 19.86 12.76 16.21
CA SER A 98 20.78 13.38 15.24
C SER A 98 20.09 14.48 14.43
N GLU A 99 18.86 14.26 13.99
CA GLU A 99 18.07 15.26 13.27
C GLU A 99 17.67 16.43 14.17
N LEU A 100 17.32 16.17 15.44
CA LEU A 100 17.07 17.21 16.43
C LEU A 100 18.28 18.12 16.63
N ARG A 101 19.49 17.54 16.75
CA ARG A 101 20.75 18.30 16.81
C ARG A 101 20.95 19.14 15.55
N ARG A 102 20.74 18.57 14.36
CA ARG A 102 20.85 19.29 13.08
C ARG A 102 19.88 20.47 13.01
N LEU A 103 18.61 20.26 13.34
CA LEU A 103 17.58 21.30 13.33
C LEU A 103 17.94 22.45 14.28
N ARG A 104 18.43 22.13 15.49
CA ARG A 104 18.86 23.13 16.47
C ARG A 104 20.10 23.90 16.03
N GLN A 105 21.02 23.27 15.30
CA GLN A 105 22.22 23.93 14.80
C GLN A 105 21.91 24.83 13.60
N VAL A 106 21.17 24.33 12.62
CA VAL A 106 20.93 25.02 11.34
C VAL A 106 19.81 26.06 11.43
N HIS A 107 18.74 25.76 12.18
CA HIS A 107 17.55 26.60 12.26
C HIS A 107 17.35 27.25 13.63
N ARG A 108 18.45 27.45 14.39
CA ARG A 108 18.44 28.01 15.75
C ARG A 108 17.60 29.28 15.89
N ALA A 109 17.73 30.21 14.96
CA ALA A 109 17.04 31.51 14.97
C ALA A 109 15.51 31.37 14.89
N TRP A 110 15.01 30.31 14.26
CA TRP A 110 13.58 30.03 14.14
C TRP A 110 13.05 29.23 15.33
N LEU A 111 13.84 28.30 15.86
CA LEU A 111 13.40 27.39 16.93
C LEU A 111 13.44 28.02 18.34
N GLY A 112 13.76 29.31 18.46
CA GLY A 112 13.70 30.09 19.70
C GLY A 112 12.27 30.24 20.20
N GLY A 113 11.77 29.25 20.94
CA GLY A 113 10.36 29.15 21.39
C GLY A 113 9.68 27.82 21.06
N VAL A 114 10.40 26.86 20.47
CA VAL A 114 9.94 25.47 20.34
C VAL A 114 10.66 24.65 21.41
N ALA A 115 9.90 23.98 22.28
CA ALA A 115 10.45 23.10 23.30
C ALA A 115 11.13 21.88 22.64
N GLU A 116 12.16 21.33 23.29
CA GLU A 116 12.91 20.21 22.73
C GLU A 116 12.05 18.96 22.65
N GLU A 117 11.24 18.71 23.68
CA GLU A 117 10.30 17.59 23.75
C GLU A 117 9.23 17.69 22.67
N GLN A 118 8.84 18.91 22.28
CA GLN A 118 7.93 19.09 21.15
C GLN A 118 8.59 18.65 19.84
N LEU A 119 9.78 19.18 19.52
CA LEU A 119 10.52 18.80 18.31
C LEU A 119 10.80 17.29 18.28
N GLU A 120 11.23 16.71 19.39
CA GLU A 120 11.49 15.30 19.53
C GLU A 120 10.22 14.47 19.26
N GLY A 121 9.08 14.82 19.87
CA GLY A 121 7.80 14.17 19.59
C GLY A 121 7.32 14.35 18.14
N PHE A 122 7.70 15.44 17.47
CA PHE A 122 7.43 15.62 16.03
C PHE A 122 8.33 14.74 15.16
N LEU A 123 9.62 14.68 15.45
CA LEU A 123 10.58 13.83 14.75
C LEU A 123 10.28 12.35 14.97
N GLN A 124 9.86 11.96 16.17
CA GLN A 124 9.41 10.61 16.49
C GLN A 124 8.22 10.21 15.59
N ARG A 125 7.18 11.06 15.54
CA ARG A 125 6.02 10.83 14.65
C ARG A 125 6.39 10.86 13.17
N PHE A 126 7.34 11.70 12.76
CA PHE A 126 7.80 11.77 11.38
C PHE A 126 8.60 10.52 10.97
N SER A 127 9.44 10.01 11.88
CA SER A 127 10.11 8.72 11.75
C SER A 127 9.06 7.62 11.60
N GLU A 128 8.08 7.57 12.51
CA GLU A 128 6.98 6.61 12.48
C GLU A 128 6.07 6.71 11.24
N ALA A 129 6.01 7.89 10.64
CA ALA A 129 5.22 8.19 9.45
C ALA A 129 5.90 7.82 8.13
N GLN A 130 7.15 7.33 8.13
CA GLN A 130 7.86 7.01 6.90
C GLN A 130 7.27 5.80 6.13
N PRO A 131 7.38 5.77 4.79
CA PRO A 131 6.97 4.63 3.97
C PRO A 131 7.74 3.35 4.33
N GLY A 132 7.02 2.24 4.55
CA GLY A 132 7.62 0.91 4.75
C GLY A 132 7.85 0.50 6.21
N GLN A 133 7.41 1.29 7.18
CA GLN A 133 7.56 0.91 8.59
C GLN A 133 6.57 -0.16 9.04
N ALA A 134 5.36 -0.23 8.48
CA ALA A 134 4.43 -1.30 8.85
C ALA A 134 4.95 -2.67 8.43
N THR A 135 5.45 -2.80 7.20
CA THR A 135 6.08 -4.03 6.68
C THR A 135 7.36 -4.37 7.43
N ALA A 136 8.22 -3.39 7.71
CA ALA A 136 9.42 -3.60 8.54
C ALA A 136 9.07 -3.97 10.00
N LYS A 137 7.99 -3.43 10.57
CA LYS A 137 7.51 -3.76 11.92
C LYS A 137 6.94 -5.18 11.95
N VAL A 138 6.20 -5.62 10.92
CA VAL A 138 5.77 -7.03 10.78
C VAL A 138 6.99 -7.95 10.65
N ALA A 139 7.98 -7.62 9.82
CA ALA A 139 9.21 -8.38 9.70
C ALA A 139 10.01 -8.43 11.01
N ALA A 140 10.02 -7.36 11.80
CA ALA A 140 10.65 -7.31 13.12
C ALA A 140 9.89 -8.15 14.18
N LEU A 141 8.55 -8.22 14.11
CA LEU A 141 7.74 -9.06 15.00
C LEU A 141 7.92 -10.55 14.70
N GLN A 142 8.11 -10.91 13.43
CA GLN A 142 8.46 -12.28 13.03
C GLN A 142 9.79 -12.76 13.67
N LEU A 143 10.64 -11.83 14.14
CA LEU A 143 11.94 -12.11 14.74
C LEU A 143 11.92 -12.10 16.29
N SER A 144 10.82 -11.74 16.97
CA SER A 144 10.79 -11.55 18.43
C SER A 144 9.84 -12.50 19.20
N LYS A 145 10.39 -13.11 20.26
CA LYS A 145 9.77 -13.74 21.47
C LYS A 145 8.89 -15.00 21.34
N GLU A 146 8.81 -15.71 22.47
CA GLU A 146 7.98 -16.91 22.67
C GLU A 146 6.49 -16.61 22.45
N PRO A 147 5.74 -17.55 21.85
CA PRO A 147 4.35 -17.35 21.48
C PRO A 147 3.48 -17.02 22.71
N SER A 148 2.72 -15.93 22.62
CA SER A 148 1.75 -15.53 23.65
C SER A 148 0.42 -16.27 23.51
N GLU A 149 -0.25 -16.62 24.60
CA GLU A 149 -1.59 -17.21 24.51
C GLU A 149 -2.61 -16.20 23.92
N PRO A 150 -3.52 -16.65 23.03
CA PRO A 150 -4.57 -15.80 22.50
C PRO A 150 -5.59 -15.43 23.58
N VAL A 151 -6.08 -14.19 23.54
CA VAL A 151 -7.12 -13.72 24.47
C VAL A 151 -8.49 -13.91 23.84
N LEU A 152 -9.31 -14.78 24.42
CA LEU A 152 -10.70 -14.96 23.98
C LEU A 152 -11.57 -13.80 24.51
N ARG A 153 -12.00 -12.90 23.63
CA ARG A 153 -12.89 -11.78 23.99
C ARG A 153 -14.35 -12.19 24.21
N GLY A 154 -14.72 -13.39 23.77
CA GLY A 154 -16.11 -13.87 23.78
C GLY A 154 -16.88 -13.44 22.52
N PRO A 155 -18.23 -13.52 22.52
CA PRO A 155 -19.04 -13.15 21.37
C PRO A 155 -19.00 -11.65 21.09
N LEU A 156 -19.06 -11.28 19.81
CA LEU A 156 -19.27 -9.90 19.37
C LEU A 156 -20.50 -9.32 20.07
N ILE A 157 -20.35 -8.11 20.61
CA ILE A 157 -21.52 -7.40 21.12
C ILE A 157 -22.41 -6.99 19.94
N PRO A 158 -23.75 -6.93 20.11
CA PRO A 158 -24.67 -6.67 18.99
C PRO A 158 -24.36 -5.38 18.21
N GLN A 159 -23.84 -4.36 18.91
CA GLN A 159 -23.46 -3.09 18.29
C GLN A 159 -22.23 -3.23 17.37
N GLU A 160 -21.19 -3.94 17.80
CA GLU A 160 -20.00 -4.22 16.97
C GLU A 160 -20.39 -5.04 15.72
N ALA A 161 -21.25 -6.05 15.89
CA ALA A 161 -21.72 -6.86 14.77
C ALA A 161 -22.50 -6.04 13.73
N LYS A 162 -23.40 -5.17 14.20
CA LYS A 162 -24.16 -4.25 13.34
C LYS A 162 -23.26 -3.25 12.62
N GLU A 163 -22.24 -2.73 13.30
CA GLU A 163 -21.27 -1.80 12.71
C GLU A 163 -20.44 -2.47 11.61
N LEU A 164 -19.97 -3.70 11.84
CA LEU A 164 -19.25 -4.49 10.84
C LEU A 164 -20.15 -4.80 9.63
N LEU A 165 -21.40 -5.22 9.85
CA LEU A 165 -22.35 -5.47 8.75
C LEU A 165 -22.66 -4.18 7.97
N SER A 166 -22.86 -3.07 8.67
CA SER A 166 -23.06 -1.76 8.05
C SER A 166 -21.87 -1.32 7.22
N LEU A 167 -20.65 -1.62 7.65
CA LEU A 167 -19.44 -1.28 6.91
C LEU A 167 -19.19 -2.23 5.73
N LEU A 168 -19.65 -3.47 5.84
CA LEU A 168 -19.52 -4.46 4.77
C LEU A 168 -20.46 -4.14 3.59
N LEU A 169 -21.72 -3.79 3.86
CA LEU A 169 -22.76 -3.59 2.84
C LEU A 169 -23.19 -2.12 2.63
N GLY A 170 -22.67 -1.19 3.43
CA GLY A 170 -23.07 0.21 3.40
C GLY A 170 -24.56 0.38 3.67
N LYS A 171 -25.22 1.24 2.88
CA LYS A 171 -26.67 1.49 2.91
C LYS A 171 -27.53 0.26 2.60
N ARG A 172 -26.94 -0.85 2.12
CA ARG A 172 -27.65 -2.09 1.75
C ARG A 172 -27.60 -3.17 2.84
N SER A 173 -27.25 -2.82 4.08
CA SER A 173 -27.15 -3.78 5.19
C SER A 173 -28.43 -4.60 5.44
N SER A 174 -29.58 -4.17 4.93
CA SER A 174 -30.86 -4.91 5.01
C SER A 174 -31.07 -5.97 3.90
N GLN A 175 -30.24 -6.01 2.85
CA GLN A 175 -30.45 -6.87 1.67
C GLN A 175 -29.83 -8.27 1.80
N GLY A 176 -29.12 -8.55 2.90
CA GLY A 176 -28.36 -9.80 3.07
C GLY A 176 -27.14 -9.86 2.15
N LEU A 177 -26.18 -10.72 2.50
CA LEU A 177 -24.97 -10.91 1.69
C LEU A 177 -25.24 -11.88 0.52
N PRO A 178 -24.54 -11.69 -0.62
CA PRO A 178 -24.57 -12.65 -1.71
C PRO A 178 -23.95 -14.00 -1.27
N LYS A 179 -24.53 -15.11 -1.72
CA LYS A 179 -24.07 -16.48 -1.37
C LYS A 179 -22.69 -16.78 -1.97
N GLU A 180 -22.29 -16.04 -3.00
CA GLU A 180 -21.03 -16.13 -3.73
C GLU A 180 -19.82 -15.84 -2.83
N TRP A 181 -20.05 -15.19 -1.68
CA TRP A 181 -19.04 -14.94 -0.65
C TRP A 181 -18.82 -16.13 0.32
N LEU A 182 -19.63 -17.19 0.21
CA LEU A 182 -19.47 -18.41 1.00
C LEU A 182 -18.47 -19.36 0.33
N GLN A 183 -17.20 -19.17 0.67
CA GLN A 183 -16.15 -20.14 0.37
C GLN A 183 -15.08 -20.17 1.46
N GLY A 184 -14.44 -21.32 1.62
CA GLY A 184 -13.23 -21.48 2.43
C GLY A 184 -11.97 -21.13 1.65
N TRP A 185 -10.84 -21.13 2.36
CA TRP A 185 -9.53 -21.05 1.74
C TRP A 185 -9.05 -22.45 1.34
N GLY A 186 -8.74 -22.63 0.06
CA GLY A 186 -8.25 -23.87 -0.51
C GLY A 186 -7.54 -23.62 -1.84
N PHE A 187 -6.86 -24.64 -2.34
CA PHE A 187 -6.17 -24.59 -3.63
C PHE A 187 -7.03 -25.18 -4.74
N GLU A 188 -6.85 -24.70 -5.97
CA GLU A 188 -7.48 -25.30 -7.14
C GLU A 188 -6.84 -26.66 -7.42
N ALA A 189 -7.65 -27.72 -7.36
CA ALA A 189 -7.16 -29.09 -7.43
C ALA A 189 -6.73 -29.45 -8.85
N GLU A 190 -7.49 -28.99 -9.85
CA GLU A 190 -7.19 -29.24 -11.27
C GLU A 190 -5.91 -28.54 -11.71
N ALA A 191 -5.58 -27.40 -11.11
CA ALA A 191 -4.39 -26.63 -11.40
C ALA A 191 -3.15 -27.09 -10.60
N GLU A 192 -3.21 -28.17 -9.81
CA GLU A 192 -2.10 -28.58 -8.93
C GLU A 192 -0.78 -28.84 -9.69
N LYS A 193 -0.84 -29.34 -10.92
CA LYS A 193 0.36 -29.67 -11.71
C LYS A 193 0.99 -28.47 -12.40
N SER A 194 0.22 -27.43 -12.67
CA SER A 194 0.60 -26.29 -13.51
C SER A 194 0.73 -25.01 -12.69
N CYS A 195 -0.28 -24.70 -11.88
CA CYS A 195 -0.32 -23.56 -10.97
C CYS A 195 -0.52 -24.05 -9.52
N PRO A 196 0.43 -24.81 -8.92
CA PRO A 196 0.26 -25.35 -7.57
C PRO A 196 0.06 -24.27 -6.50
N TYR A 197 0.45 -23.02 -6.76
CA TYR A 197 0.24 -21.88 -5.89
C TYR A 197 -1.17 -21.29 -5.94
N GLY A 198 -2.03 -21.75 -6.86
CA GLY A 198 -3.32 -21.16 -7.17
C GLY A 198 -4.40 -21.44 -6.13
N LEU A 199 -4.89 -20.39 -5.47
CA LEU A 199 -6.07 -20.44 -4.61
C LEU A 199 -7.34 -20.58 -5.46
N ARG A 200 -8.27 -21.38 -4.94
CA ARG A 200 -9.56 -21.61 -5.57
C ARG A 200 -10.49 -20.43 -5.35
N GLN A 201 -11.16 -20.00 -6.42
CA GLN A 201 -12.33 -19.13 -6.35
C GLN A 201 -13.50 -19.82 -7.02
N VAL A 202 -14.63 -19.94 -6.31
CA VAL A 202 -15.79 -20.71 -6.80
C VAL A 202 -16.69 -19.84 -7.67
N GLU A 203 -16.97 -18.62 -7.21
CA GLU A 203 -17.91 -17.68 -7.81
C GLU A 203 -17.29 -16.27 -7.94
N GLY A 204 -17.89 -15.43 -8.78
CA GLY A 204 -17.55 -14.01 -8.86
C GLY A 204 -17.97 -13.24 -7.61
N GLY A 205 -17.29 -12.13 -7.30
CA GLY A 205 -17.57 -11.29 -6.12
C GLY A 205 -16.40 -11.20 -5.13
N PRO A 206 -15.96 -12.31 -4.51
CA PRO A 206 -14.89 -12.28 -3.51
C PRO A 206 -13.47 -12.17 -4.09
N CYS A 207 -13.29 -12.04 -5.42
CA CYS A 207 -11.96 -11.94 -6.06
C CYS A 207 -11.09 -10.82 -5.48
N GLY A 208 -11.68 -9.68 -5.09
CA GLY A 208 -10.93 -8.60 -4.44
C GLY A 208 -10.43 -8.91 -3.02
N VAL A 209 -10.82 -10.05 -2.44
CA VAL A 209 -10.24 -10.61 -1.20
C VAL A 209 -9.28 -11.76 -1.52
N VAL A 210 -9.65 -12.62 -2.47
CA VAL A 210 -8.83 -13.77 -2.88
C VAL A 210 -7.52 -13.32 -3.53
N ALA A 211 -7.55 -12.36 -4.45
CA ALA A 211 -6.37 -11.92 -5.19
C ALA A 211 -5.28 -11.28 -4.29
N PRO A 212 -5.59 -10.38 -3.32
CA PRO A 212 -4.59 -9.91 -2.36
C PRO A 212 -3.96 -11.03 -1.54
N VAL A 213 -4.73 -12.00 -1.06
CA VAL A 213 -4.20 -13.12 -0.27
C VAL A 213 -3.37 -14.06 -1.14
N GLN A 214 -3.81 -14.34 -2.37
CA GLN A 214 -3.07 -15.08 -3.39
C GLN A 214 -1.71 -14.43 -3.67
N ALA A 215 -1.67 -13.11 -3.79
CA ALA A 215 -0.45 -12.35 -4.01
C ALA A 215 0.50 -12.45 -2.79
N SER A 216 -0.02 -12.26 -1.57
CA SER A 216 0.77 -12.42 -0.35
C SER A 216 1.31 -13.86 -0.18
N LEU A 217 0.55 -14.87 -0.61
CA LEU A 217 1.01 -16.27 -0.64
C LEU A 217 2.22 -16.44 -1.56
N VAL A 218 2.15 -15.88 -2.78
CA VAL A 218 3.27 -15.92 -3.73
C VAL A 218 4.50 -15.20 -3.18
N VAL A 219 4.31 -14.05 -2.52
CA VAL A 219 5.38 -13.35 -1.79
C VAL A 219 6.02 -14.26 -0.74
N ARG A 220 5.22 -14.99 0.05
CA ARG A 220 5.75 -15.93 1.07
C ARG A 220 6.48 -17.12 0.48
N LEU A 221 6.08 -17.62 -0.68
CA LEU A 221 6.86 -18.63 -1.39
C LEU A 221 8.22 -18.06 -1.80
N MET A 222 8.24 -16.89 -2.43
CA MET A 222 9.48 -16.24 -2.88
C MET A 222 10.41 -15.87 -1.70
N MET A 223 9.87 -15.38 -0.57
CA MET A 223 10.61 -15.12 0.66
C MET A 223 11.36 -16.35 1.17
N ASN A 224 10.76 -17.52 1.01
CA ASN A 224 11.33 -18.80 1.41
C ASN A 224 12.19 -19.45 0.30
N ASN A 225 12.51 -18.72 -0.76
CA ASN A 225 13.23 -19.20 -1.94
C ASN A 225 12.53 -20.41 -2.61
N ILE A 226 11.20 -20.41 -2.59
CA ILE A 226 10.37 -21.42 -3.26
C ILE A 226 9.80 -20.78 -4.53
N GLU A 227 10.16 -21.36 -5.67
CA GLU A 227 9.57 -20.98 -6.95
C GLU A 227 8.08 -21.37 -6.95
N PRO A 228 7.15 -20.43 -7.24
CA PRO A 228 5.71 -20.70 -7.13
C PRO A 228 5.27 -21.95 -7.88
N SER A 229 5.72 -22.13 -9.14
CA SER A 229 5.41 -23.28 -9.99
C SER A 229 5.93 -24.63 -9.47
N LYS A 230 6.87 -24.62 -8.51
CA LYS A 230 7.51 -25.82 -7.95
C LYS A 230 7.12 -26.09 -6.49
N THR A 231 6.18 -25.33 -5.94
CA THR A 231 5.74 -25.54 -4.56
C THR A 231 5.02 -26.88 -4.40
N ASN A 232 5.28 -27.59 -3.29
CA ASN A 232 4.48 -28.75 -2.88
C ASN A 232 3.33 -28.33 -1.93
N LEU A 233 2.46 -29.29 -1.59
CA LEU A 233 1.29 -29.06 -0.72
C LEU A 233 1.65 -28.47 0.65
N VAL A 234 2.70 -28.97 1.30
CA VAL A 234 3.12 -28.49 2.63
C VAL A 234 3.58 -27.04 2.55
N GLN A 235 4.39 -26.72 1.53
CA GLN A 235 4.92 -25.38 1.29
C GLN A 235 3.82 -24.36 0.98
N ARG A 236 2.92 -24.67 0.04
CA ARG A 236 1.83 -23.75 -0.34
C ARG A 236 0.85 -23.53 0.80
N ARG A 237 0.52 -24.58 1.57
CA ARG A 237 -0.32 -24.44 2.77
C ARG A 237 0.34 -23.55 3.81
N SER A 238 1.62 -23.77 4.10
CA SER A 238 2.33 -22.91 5.05
C SER A 238 2.35 -21.45 4.58
N ALA A 239 2.62 -21.21 3.29
CA ALA A 239 2.63 -19.87 2.70
C ALA A 239 1.25 -19.18 2.75
N LEU A 240 0.16 -19.93 2.56
CA LEU A 240 -1.21 -19.41 2.74
C LEU A 240 -1.45 -18.96 4.19
N LEU A 241 -1.11 -19.80 5.16
CA LEU A 241 -1.32 -19.47 6.58
C LEU A 241 -0.46 -18.27 7.01
N ASP A 242 0.75 -18.16 6.46
CA ASP A 242 1.59 -17.00 6.64
C ASP A 242 0.96 -15.75 6.01
N ALA A 243 0.46 -15.83 4.78
CA ALA A 243 -0.16 -14.73 4.06
C ALA A 243 -1.40 -14.19 4.79
N LEU A 244 -2.28 -15.07 5.28
CA LEU A 244 -3.43 -14.70 6.12
C LEU A 244 -2.99 -13.96 7.39
N THR A 245 -1.88 -14.39 7.99
CA THR A 245 -1.31 -13.76 9.20
C THR A 245 -0.73 -12.38 8.86
N ASP A 246 0.10 -12.28 7.82
CA ASP A 246 0.75 -11.04 7.40
C ASP A 246 -0.26 -9.94 7.08
N VAL A 247 -1.30 -10.24 6.31
CA VAL A 247 -2.35 -9.28 5.93
C VAL A 247 -3.06 -8.70 7.17
N LEU A 248 -3.41 -9.55 8.15
CA LEU A 248 -4.03 -9.07 9.39
C LEU A 248 -3.07 -8.27 10.27
N PHE A 249 -1.79 -8.65 10.31
CA PHE A 249 -0.77 -7.89 11.04
C PHE A 249 -0.45 -6.54 10.40
N VAL A 250 -0.53 -6.42 9.06
CA VAL A 250 -0.47 -5.13 8.36
C VAL A 250 -1.65 -4.24 8.76
N CYS A 251 -2.88 -4.79 8.82
CA CYS A 251 -4.04 -4.07 9.32
C CYS A 251 -3.86 -3.58 10.78
N ALA A 252 -3.30 -4.43 11.65
CA ALA A 252 -3.04 -4.09 13.05
C ALA A 252 -1.95 -3.01 13.19
N ALA A 253 -0.91 -3.08 12.35
CA ALA A 253 0.18 -2.10 12.34
C ALA A 253 -0.33 -0.69 11.99
N GLU A 254 -1.18 -0.57 10.97
CA GLU A 254 -1.79 0.71 10.59
C GLU A 254 -2.87 1.17 11.59
N SER A 255 -3.57 0.23 12.23
CA SER A 255 -4.52 0.52 13.32
C SER A 255 -3.87 1.26 14.50
N CYS A 256 -2.66 0.82 14.88
CA CYS A 256 -1.91 1.38 16.01
C CYS A 256 -0.94 2.50 15.61
N ARG A 257 -0.97 2.98 14.36
CA ARG A 257 0.03 3.95 13.88
C ARG A 257 -0.09 5.29 14.60
N GLY A 258 1.01 5.73 15.23
CA GLY A 258 1.05 6.96 16.03
C GLY A 258 0.40 6.83 17.41
N GLU A 259 0.04 5.62 17.84
CA GLU A 259 -0.44 5.33 19.20
C GLU A 259 0.57 4.48 19.97
N SER A 260 0.71 4.71 21.28
CA SER A 260 1.55 3.88 22.16
C SER A 260 0.93 2.52 22.51
N LYS A 261 -0.14 2.10 21.82
CA LYS A 261 -0.83 0.83 22.08
C LYS A 261 -0.06 -0.34 21.46
N GLY A 262 -0.14 -1.50 22.12
CA GLY A 262 0.35 -2.76 21.56
C GLY A 262 -0.47 -3.20 20.35
N LEU A 263 0.15 -3.95 19.44
CA LEU A 263 -0.52 -4.52 18.27
C LEU A 263 -1.57 -5.54 18.69
N LYS A 264 -2.73 -5.48 18.04
CA LYS A 264 -3.86 -6.36 18.30
C LYS A 264 -4.50 -6.78 16.98
N VAL A 265 -4.50 -8.07 16.73
CA VAL A 265 -5.24 -8.70 15.63
C VAL A 265 -6.50 -9.35 16.20
N LEU A 266 -7.65 -9.06 15.58
CA LEU A 266 -8.94 -9.61 15.97
C LEU A 266 -9.41 -10.60 14.91
N VAL A 267 -9.57 -11.87 15.29
CA VAL A 267 -10.02 -12.95 14.40
C VAL A 267 -11.40 -13.43 14.82
N LEU A 268 -12.36 -13.33 13.90
CA LEU A 268 -13.73 -13.79 14.13
C LEU A 268 -13.84 -15.28 13.86
N VAL A 269 -14.61 -15.97 14.70
CA VAL A 269 -14.94 -17.39 14.55
C VAL A 269 -16.46 -17.53 14.67
N PRO A 270 -17.15 -18.21 13.74
CA PRO A 270 -18.59 -18.39 13.82
C PRO A 270 -18.97 -19.22 15.05
N PRO A 271 -20.15 -19.00 15.64
CA PRO A 271 -20.56 -19.69 16.86
C PRO A 271 -20.65 -21.20 16.60
N PRO A 272 -20.20 -22.04 17.56
CA PRO A 272 -20.36 -23.49 17.46
C PRO A 272 -21.83 -23.84 17.25
N THR A 273 -22.08 -24.86 16.44
CA THR A 273 -23.44 -25.29 16.06
C THR A 273 -24.23 -25.72 17.30
N VAL A 274 -25.18 -24.89 17.72
CA VAL A 274 -26.20 -25.27 18.70
C VAL A 274 -27.54 -25.34 17.97
N ALA A 275 -27.96 -26.55 17.60
CA ALA A 275 -29.35 -26.94 17.33
C ALA A 275 -30.19 -26.14 16.29
N VAL A 276 -29.60 -25.57 15.23
CA VAL A 276 -30.35 -24.87 14.15
C VAL A 276 -30.12 -25.55 12.78
N ARG A 277 -31.15 -25.55 11.92
CA ARG A 277 -31.17 -26.18 10.58
C ARG A 277 -30.21 -25.57 9.54
N ALA A 278 -29.63 -24.39 9.78
CA ALA A 278 -28.74 -23.70 8.84
C ALA A 278 -27.27 -23.83 9.28
N SER A 279 -26.36 -24.00 8.33
CA SER A 279 -24.93 -24.14 8.63
C SER A 279 -24.35 -22.82 9.21
N PRO A 280 -23.26 -22.88 9.99
CA PRO A 280 -22.59 -21.68 10.49
C PRO A 280 -22.26 -20.65 9.42
N ALA A 281 -21.82 -21.09 8.24
CA ALA A 281 -21.52 -20.21 7.11
C ALA A 281 -22.77 -19.49 6.58
N GLN A 282 -23.89 -20.19 6.43
CA GLN A 282 -25.15 -19.58 5.96
C GLN A 282 -25.69 -18.51 6.91
N ARG A 283 -25.40 -18.60 8.22
CA ARG A 283 -25.77 -17.55 9.18
C ARG A 283 -25.03 -16.25 8.93
N LEU A 284 -23.78 -16.32 8.47
CA LEU A 284 -22.97 -15.14 8.16
C LEU A 284 -23.54 -14.31 7.01
N LEU A 285 -24.43 -14.88 6.17
CA LEU A 285 -25.14 -14.11 5.16
C LEU A 285 -26.07 -13.04 5.73
N LYS A 286 -26.47 -13.19 7.00
CA LYS A 286 -27.29 -12.21 7.72
C LYS A 286 -26.46 -11.21 8.53
N GLY A 287 -25.17 -11.49 8.72
CA GLY A 287 -24.25 -10.69 9.51
C GLY A 287 -23.38 -11.53 10.46
N PRO A 288 -22.40 -10.91 11.13
CA PRO A 288 -21.45 -11.59 12.01
C PRO A 288 -22.00 -11.79 13.44
N GLU A 289 -23.31 -11.64 13.67
CA GLU A 289 -23.90 -11.79 14.99
C GLU A 289 -23.61 -13.18 15.58
N GLY A 290 -23.12 -13.18 16.83
CA GLY A 290 -22.78 -14.40 17.55
C GLY A 290 -21.39 -14.97 17.24
N CYS A 291 -20.63 -14.39 16.30
CA CYS A 291 -19.22 -14.73 16.14
C CYS A 291 -18.45 -14.43 17.44
N THR A 292 -17.56 -15.34 17.84
CA THR A 292 -16.59 -15.09 18.90
C THR A 292 -15.34 -14.44 18.34
N VAL A 293 -14.72 -13.55 19.11
CA VAL A 293 -13.47 -12.87 18.72
C VAL A 293 -12.30 -13.39 19.54
N SER A 294 -11.25 -13.81 18.85
CA SER A 294 -9.95 -14.11 19.44
C SER A 294 -8.98 -12.96 19.14
N GLU A 295 -8.31 -12.46 20.17
CA GLU A 295 -7.29 -11.41 20.07
C GLU A 295 -5.88 -12.02 20.11
N PHE A 296 -5.03 -11.59 19.17
CA PHE A 296 -3.64 -11.99 19.06
C PHE A 296 -2.74 -10.76 19.06
N SER A 297 -1.67 -10.77 19.86
CA SER A 297 -0.64 -9.74 19.87
C SER A 297 0.66 -10.17 19.19
N ASP A 298 0.77 -11.45 18.87
CA ASP A 298 1.98 -12.10 18.39
C ASP A 298 1.73 -12.86 17.08
N TRP A 299 2.69 -12.76 16.17
CA TRP A 299 2.58 -13.30 14.83
C TRP A 299 2.59 -14.84 14.84
N GLN A 300 3.52 -15.44 15.60
CA GLN A 300 3.69 -16.89 15.70
C GLN A 300 2.46 -17.55 16.33
N SER A 301 1.85 -16.90 17.33
CA SER A 301 0.61 -17.38 17.96
C SER A 301 -0.57 -17.44 17.00
N LEU A 302 -0.80 -16.39 16.21
CA LEU A 302 -1.86 -16.40 15.20
C LEU A 302 -1.55 -17.43 14.11
N ARG A 303 -0.29 -17.45 13.64
CA ARG A 303 0.15 -18.40 12.61
C ARG A 303 -0.09 -19.85 13.02
N GLY A 304 0.25 -20.22 14.26
CA GLY A 304 0.02 -21.56 14.80
C GLY A 304 -1.45 -21.87 15.07
N ALA A 305 -2.27 -20.85 15.33
CA ALA A 305 -3.71 -21.01 15.56
C ALA A 305 -4.46 -21.42 14.28
N TRP A 306 -4.02 -20.97 13.10
CA TRP A 306 -4.63 -21.37 11.82
C TRP A 306 -4.58 -22.88 11.54
N GLU A 307 -3.62 -23.60 12.14
CA GLU A 307 -3.47 -25.04 11.94
C GLU A 307 -4.47 -25.86 12.77
N LYS A 308 -5.12 -25.24 13.75
CA LYS A 308 -5.94 -25.92 14.76
C LYS A 308 -7.38 -25.41 14.75
N PRO A 309 -8.36 -26.26 15.10
CA PRO A 309 -9.70 -25.79 15.40
C PRO A 309 -9.67 -24.78 16.56
N PRO A 310 -10.56 -23.76 16.55
CA PRO A 310 -11.67 -23.60 15.62
C PRO A 310 -11.33 -22.87 14.31
N LEU A 311 -10.14 -22.27 14.19
CA LEU A 311 -9.76 -21.46 13.02
C LEU A 311 -9.64 -22.31 11.75
N SER A 312 -8.93 -23.44 11.81
CA SER A 312 -8.77 -24.31 10.64
C SER A 312 -10.12 -24.79 10.10
N ALA A 313 -11.06 -25.11 10.98
CA ALA A 313 -12.40 -25.58 10.63
C ALA A 313 -13.32 -24.47 10.09
N ALA A 314 -13.12 -23.22 10.49
CA ALA A 314 -13.95 -22.09 10.06
C ALA A 314 -13.44 -21.44 8.76
N TYR A 315 -12.12 -21.45 8.54
CA TYR A 315 -11.48 -20.71 7.46
C TYR A 315 -11.05 -21.57 6.28
N LEU A 316 -10.61 -22.82 6.50
CA LEU A 316 -10.04 -23.65 5.44
C LEU A 316 -11.10 -24.59 4.85
N THR A 317 -11.04 -24.82 3.54
CA THR A 317 -11.85 -25.83 2.88
C THR A 317 -11.40 -27.22 3.32
N ARG A 318 -12.36 -28.12 3.61
CA ARG A 318 -12.05 -29.53 3.93
C ARG A 318 -11.55 -30.23 2.67
N GLU A 319 -10.40 -30.88 2.77
CA GLU A 319 -9.88 -31.71 1.69
C GLU A 319 -10.95 -32.75 1.25
N GLY A 320 -11.24 -32.79 -0.04
CA GLY A 320 -12.22 -33.71 -0.64
C GLY A 320 -13.69 -33.30 -0.53
N SER A 321 -14.03 -32.11 -0.02
CA SER A 321 -15.42 -31.61 -0.09
C SER A 321 -15.69 -30.91 -1.42
N GLU A 322 -16.62 -31.44 -2.21
CA GLU A 322 -17.04 -30.84 -3.49
C GLU A 322 -17.91 -29.57 -3.31
N SER A 323 -18.49 -29.38 -2.12
CA SER A 323 -19.41 -28.28 -1.81
C SER A 323 -18.84 -27.33 -0.75
N ASP A 324 -18.51 -26.11 -1.18
CA ASP A 324 -18.09 -25.00 -0.31
C ASP A 324 -19.26 -24.20 0.29
N ALA A 325 -20.52 -24.58 0.00
CA ALA A 325 -21.72 -23.86 0.44
C ALA A 325 -21.87 -23.74 1.98
N ASP A 326 -21.06 -24.47 2.74
CA ASP A 326 -21.01 -24.47 4.20
C ASP A 326 -19.71 -23.86 4.77
N SER A 327 -18.87 -23.25 3.93
CA SER A 327 -17.63 -22.56 4.31
C SER A 327 -17.75 -21.05 4.11
N ALA A 328 -17.12 -20.26 4.99
CA ALA A 328 -17.18 -18.79 4.94
C ALA A 328 -15.84 -18.12 5.27
N GLY A 329 -14.74 -18.83 5.01
CA GLY A 329 -13.39 -18.39 5.36
C GLY A 329 -12.99 -17.05 4.74
N VAL A 330 -13.38 -16.80 3.48
CA VAL A 330 -13.07 -15.53 2.80
C VAL A 330 -13.85 -14.36 3.41
N LEU A 331 -15.15 -14.54 3.65
CA LEU A 331 -16.01 -13.54 4.29
C LEU A 331 -15.57 -13.26 5.75
N LEU A 332 -15.28 -14.31 6.53
CA LEU A 332 -14.78 -14.20 7.90
C LEU A 332 -13.43 -13.48 7.95
N PHE A 333 -12.58 -13.70 6.95
CA PHE A 333 -11.29 -13.03 6.85
C PHE A 333 -11.45 -11.52 6.62
N LEU A 334 -12.36 -11.11 5.73
CA LEU A 334 -12.66 -9.69 5.53
C LEU A 334 -13.23 -9.03 6.80
N TYR A 335 -14.15 -9.70 7.51
CA TYR A 335 -14.61 -9.20 8.81
C TYR A 335 -13.47 -9.06 9.83
N SER A 336 -12.54 -10.03 9.87
CA SER A 336 -11.39 -9.99 10.77
C SER A 336 -10.42 -8.87 10.43
N ALA A 337 -10.18 -8.59 9.15
CA ALA A 337 -9.39 -7.45 8.69
C ALA A 337 -10.04 -6.12 9.10
N MET A 338 -11.35 -5.97 8.87
CA MET A 338 -12.12 -4.78 9.27
C MET A 338 -12.13 -4.58 10.79
N ALA A 339 -12.31 -5.65 11.57
CA ALA A 339 -12.28 -5.59 13.03
C ALA A 339 -10.89 -5.23 13.55
N THR A 340 -9.84 -5.80 12.97
CA THR A 340 -8.43 -5.53 13.31
C THR A 340 -8.03 -4.09 13.00
N ARG A 341 -8.39 -3.58 11.81
CA ARG A 341 -8.23 -2.15 11.47
C ARG A 341 -9.16 -1.26 12.29
N GLY A 342 -10.30 -1.76 12.74
CA GLY A 342 -11.29 -1.01 13.52
C GLY A 342 -12.35 -0.34 12.66
N SER A 343 -13.63 -0.61 12.93
CA SER A 343 -14.78 -0.17 12.13
C SER A 343 -14.79 1.33 11.85
N ARG A 344 -14.47 2.15 12.86
CA ARG A 344 -14.37 3.60 12.73
C ARG A 344 -13.23 4.02 11.81
N GLN A 345 -12.03 3.48 12.00
CA GLN A 345 -10.85 3.87 11.23
C GLN A 345 -11.03 3.47 9.76
N VAL A 346 -11.57 2.28 9.50
CA VAL A 346 -11.93 1.85 8.14
C VAL A 346 -12.89 2.84 7.47
N ARG A 347 -13.89 3.33 8.21
CA ARG A 347 -14.85 4.32 7.71
C ARG A 347 -14.18 5.67 7.43
N GLU A 348 -13.28 6.08 8.31
CA GLU A 348 -12.46 7.30 8.19
C GLU A 348 -11.35 7.18 7.13
N ASP A 349 -11.03 5.99 6.63
CA ASP A 349 -10.06 5.82 5.54
C ASP A 349 -10.67 6.17 4.17
N SER A 350 -11.99 5.95 4.00
CA SER A 350 -12.74 6.24 2.77
C SER A 350 -12.92 7.74 2.55
N ASP A 351 -12.96 8.15 1.28
CA ASP A 351 -13.24 9.53 0.89
C ASP A 351 -14.67 9.97 1.21
N LEU A 352 -15.61 9.01 1.23
CA LEU A 352 -17.02 9.21 1.60
C LEU A 352 -17.38 8.32 2.79
N PRO A 353 -17.04 8.70 4.04
CA PRO A 353 -17.25 7.86 5.23
C PRO A 353 -18.70 7.39 5.43
N GLU A 354 -19.68 8.22 5.07
CA GLU A 354 -21.11 7.87 5.17
C GLU A 354 -21.57 6.85 4.13
N GLU A 355 -20.79 6.67 3.06
CA GLU A 355 -21.08 5.75 1.95
C GLU A 355 -20.13 4.55 1.91
N ALA A 356 -19.13 4.52 2.80
CA ALA A 356 -18.13 3.46 2.88
C ALA A 356 -18.77 2.07 2.95
N SER A 357 -18.37 1.20 2.03
CA SER A 357 -18.89 -0.15 1.87
C SER A 357 -17.80 -1.06 1.32
N MET A 358 -17.51 -2.18 1.99
CA MET A 358 -16.47 -3.12 1.53
C MET A 358 -16.90 -3.95 0.33
N ILE A 359 -18.18 -4.21 0.21
CA ILE A 359 -18.80 -4.83 -0.95
C ILE A 359 -19.54 -3.71 -1.69
N ALA A 360 -19.22 -3.46 -2.94
CA ALA A 360 -19.85 -2.47 -3.79
C ALA A 360 -21.22 -2.95 -4.31
N ALA A 361 -21.88 -2.14 -5.14
CA ALA A 361 -23.09 -2.54 -5.86
C ALA A 361 -22.87 -3.86 -6.60
N HIS A 362 -23.94 -4.63 -6.81
CA HIS A 362 -23.91 -5.94 -7.49
C HIS A 362 -23.09 -7.05 -6.81
N GLY A 363 -22.54 -6.82 -5.61
CA GLY A 363 -21.88 -7.86 -4.82
C GLY A 363 -20.37 -7.99 -5.05
N TYR A 364 -19.78 -7.08 -5.82
CA TYR A 364 -18.34 -7.01 -6.07
C TYR A 364 -17.57 -6.44 -4.89
N CYS A 365 -16.31 -6.82 -4.75
CA CYS A 365 -15.40 -6.20 -3.79
C CYS A 365 -15.13 -4.73 -4.16
N SER A 366 -15.18 -3.83 -3.17
CA SER A 366 -14.80 -2.41 -3.33
C SER A 366 -13.27 -2.23 -3.42
N GLN A 367 -12.83 -1.07 -3.91
CA GLN A 367 -11.41 -0.73 -3.90
C GLN A 367 -10.89 -0.54 -2.46
N GLU A 368 -11.71 -0.02 -1.55
CA GLU A 368 -11.39 0.11 -0.13
C GLU A 368 -11.06 -1.23 0.52
N ALA A 369 -11.81 -2.29 0.18
CA ALA A 369 -11.55 -3.64 0.67
C ALA A 369 -10.22 -4.19 0.14
N VAL A 370 -9.94 -3.98 -1.15
CA VAL A 370 -8.65 -4.39 -1.75
C VAL A 370 -7.49 -3.65 -1.08
N ASN A 371 -7.60 -2.32 -0.94
CA ASN A 371 -6.56 -1.49 -0.33
C ASN A 371 -6.35 -1.81 1.16
N LEU A 372 -7.41 -2.17 1.90
CA LEU A 372 -7.31 -2.66 3.28
C LEU A 372 -6.41 -3.89 3.35
N LEU A 373 -6.59 -4.85 2.45
CA LEU A 373 -5.83 -6.10 2.45
C LEU A 373 -4.39 -5.93 1.92
N LEU A 374 -4.16 -4.99 1.00
CA LEU A 374 -2.83 -4.70 0.47
C LEU A 374 -1.98 -3.82 1.39
N THR A 375 -2.60 -2.86 2.07
CA THR A 375 -1.89 -1.77 2.77
C THR A 375 -2.24 -1.63 4.24
N GLY A 376 -3.28 -2.31 4.73
CA GLY A 376 -3.82 -2.12 6.08
C GLY A 376 -4.73 -0.90 6.21
N VAL A 377 -4.93 -0.11 5.15
CA VAL A 377 -5.71 1.13 5.14
C VAL A 377 -6.77 1.07 4.04
N ALA A 378 -8.03 1.32 4.38
CA ALA A 378 -9.16 1.21 3.45
C ALA A 378 -9.38 2.50 2.62
N CYS A 379 -8.31 3.03 2.02
CA CYS A 379 -8.40 4.24 1.20
C CYS A 379 -9.11 3.97 -0.14
N SER A 380 -9.84 4.96 -0.65
CA SER A 380 -10.67 4.80 -1.86
C SER A 380 -9.86 4.77 -3.17
N ASN A 381 -8.62 5.29 -3.18
CA ASN A 381 -7.86 5.48 -4.40
C ASN A 381 -6.53 4.71 -4.42
N VAL A 382 -6.00 4.53 -5.63
CA VAL A 382 -4.77 3.79 -5.91
C VAL A 382 -3.60 4.69 -6.31
N PHE A 383 -3.75 6.02 -6.26
CA PHE A 383 -2.65 6.97 -6.45
C PHE A 383 -1.84 7.19 -5.16
N ASP A 384 -0.69 7.85 -5.25
CA ASP A 384 0.16 8.13 -4.09
C ASP A 384 -0.32 9.35 -3.27
N GLY A 385 -0.35 9.20 -1.95
CA GLY A 385 -0.56 10.27 -0.99
C GLY A 385 -2.00 10.79 -0.95
N THR A 386 -2.19 12.08 -1.17
CA THR A 386 -3.51 12.74 -1.05
C THR A 386 -3.59 13.84 -2.10
N LYS A 387 -4.73 13.92 -2.78
CA LYS A 387 -5.02 14.93 -3.81
C LYS A 387 -6.17 15.81 -3.32
N CYS A 388 -6.06 17.13 -3.50
CA CYS A 388 -7.18 18.05 -3.26
C CYS A 388 -7.79 18.43 -4.61
N LEU A 389 -9.10 18.23 -4.78
CA LEU A 389 -9.86 18.67 -5.94
C LEU A 389 -10.77 19.84 -5.54
N GLY A 390 -10.81 20.89 -6.36
CA GLY A 390 -11.57 22.10 -6.04
C GLY A 390 -10.86 23.00 -5.02
N GLY A 391 -11.16 24.30 -5.07
CA GLY A 391 -10.55 25.33 -4.21
C GLY A 391 -10.07 26.60 -4.93
N ASP A 392 -10.07 26.61 -6.26
CA ASP A 392 -9.72 27.80 -7.07
C ASP A 392 -10.95 28.67 -7.43
N ASP A 393 -12.16 28.20 -7.12
CA ASP A 393 -13.41 28.88 -7.40
C ASP A 393 -13.98 29.52 -6.13
N ASP A 394 -14.75 30.60 -6.27
CA ASP A 394 -15.41 31.37 -5.19
C ASP A 394 -16.35 30.53 -4.29
N SER A 395 -16.56 29.24 -4.59
CA SER A 395 -17.35 28.30 -3.78
C SER A 395 -16.62 27.80 -2.53
N GLY A 396 -15.28 27.83 -2.49
CA GLY A 396 -14.47 27.47 -1.33
C GLY A 396 -14.53 26.00 -0.88
N GLU A 397 -15.20 25.12 -1.61
CA GLU A 397 -15.28 23.68 -1.29
C GLU A 397 -14.10 22.94 -1.95
N SER A 398 -13.25 22.32 -1.12
CA SER A 398 -12.17 21.43 -1.56
C SER A 398 -12.47 19.99 -1.14
N LEU A 399 -12.52 19.07 -2.10
CA LEU A 399 -12.65 17.64 -1.88
C LEU A 399 -11.26 17.01 -1.71
N LEU A 400 -11.02 16.39 -0.56
CA LEU A 400 -9.77 15.70 -0.27
C LEU A 400 -9.88 14.22 -0.62
N LEU A 401 -9.14 13.78 -1.63
CA LEU A 401 -9.06 12.38 -2.05
C LEU A 401 -7.83 11.70 -1.46
N ARG A 402 -8.04 10.58 -0.77
CA ARG A 402 -7.00 9.80 -0.08
C ARG A 402 -6.55 8.62 -0.92
N GLY A 403 -5.25 8.53 -1.14
CA GLY A 403 -4.59 7.39 -1.79
C GLY A 403 -3.62 6.67 -0.86
N VAL A 404 -2.75 5.88 -1.45
CA VAL A 404 -1.80 5.01 -0.76
C VAL A 404 -0.62 5.81 -0.22
N LYS A 405 -0.31 5.63 1.07
CA LYS A 405 0.72 6.43 1.78
C LYS A 405 2.05 5.71 1.94
N GLN A 406 2.09 4.40 1.72
CA GLN A 406 3.27 3.58 1.94
C GLN A 406 3.39 2.53 0.85
N ARG A 407 4.63 2.12 0.57
CA ARG A 407 4.92 1.03 -0.35
C ARG A 407 4.51 -0.32 0.29
N PRO A 408 3.54 -1.06 -0.27
CA PRO A 408 3.15 -2.37 0.24
C PRO A 408 4.08 -3.49 -0.23
N GLN A 409 3.93 -4.69 0.36
CA GLN A 409 4.61 -5.90 -0.14
C GLN A 409 4.13 -6.32 -1.52
N VAL A 410 2.83 -6.17 -1.77
CA VAL A 410 2.14 -6.54 -3.00
C VAL A 410 1.61 -5.27 -3.65
N GLY A 411 1.86 -5.11 -4.95
CA GLY A 411 1.45 -3.96 -5.73
C GLY A 411 0.04 -4.09 -6.28
N PHE A 412 -0.35 -3.08 -7.06
CA PHE A 412 -1.62 -3.04 -7.75
C PHE A 412 -1.42 -2.47 -9.15
N LEU A 413 -2.14 -3.00 -10.13
CA LEU A 413 -2.21 -2.47 -11.49
C LEU A 413 -3.66 -2.47 -11.94
N SER A 414 -4.02 -1.57 -12.85
CA SER A 414 -5.41 -1.48 -13.31
C SER A 414 -5.52 -1.19 -14.80
N LEU A 415 -6.45 -1.88 -15.46
CA LEU A 415 -6.86 -1.61 -16.83
C LEU A 415 -7.41 -0.18 -16.98
N PHE A 416 -8.09 0.32 -15.94
CA PHE A 416 -8.63 1.68 -15.93
C PHE A 416 -7.53 2.75 -15.99
N GLU A 417 -6.30 2.44 -15.61
CA GLU A 417 -5.15 3.32 -15.85
C GLU A 417 -4.77 3.36 -17.33
N ALA A 418 -4.77 2.21 -18.01
CA ALA A 418 -4.47 2.15 -19.43
C ALA A 418 -5.50 2.91 -20.28
N PHE A 419 -6.74 3.04 -19.79
CA PHE A 419 -7.79 3.88 -20.39
C PHE A 419 -7.77 5.35 -19.93
N GLY A 420 -6.86 5.72 -19.03
CA GLY A 420 -6.76 7.09 -18.50
C GLY A 420 -7.88 7.48 -17.53
N SER A 421 -8.67 6.51 -17.05
CA SER A 421 -9.79 6.74 -16.11
C SER A 421 -9.32 6.94 -14.67
N LEU A 422 -8.16 6.37 -14.31
CA LEU A 422 -7.52 6.58 -13.00
C LEU A 422 -5.99 6.59 -13.15
N GLU A 423 -5.29 6.95 -12.07
CA GLU A 423 -3.82 6.90 -12.00
C GLU A 423 -3.40 5.93 -10.88
N VAL A 424 -2.60 4.92 -11.21
CA VAL A 424 -2.00 4.04 -10.21
C VAL A 424 -0.67 4.63 -9.78
N GLY A 425 -0.53 4.86 -8.48
CA GLY A 425 0.62 5.50 -7.87
C GLY A 425 1.90 4.67 -7.98
N SER A 426 3.04 5.35 -7.89
CA SER A 426 4.36 4.74 -7.97
C SER A 426 4.61 3.74 -6.83
N LEU A 427 3.98 3.93 -5.66
CA LEU A 427 4.08 3.01 -4.53
C LEU A 427 3.47 1.65 -4.84
N LEU A 428 2.33 1.62 -5.55
CA LEU A 428 1.65 0.39 -5.95
C LEU A 428 2.24 -0.24 -7.22
N LYS A 429 2.82 0.57 -8.12
CA LYS A 429 3.56 0.07 -9.29
C LYS A 429 4.91 -0.54 -8.92
N ARG A 430 5.54 -0.07 -7.84
CA ARG A 430 6.84 -0.56 -7.36
C ARG A 430 6.72 -1.13 -5.95
N PRO A 431 5.98 -2.24 -5.73
CA PRO A 431 5.87 -2.91 -4.44
C PRO A 431 7.18 -3.51 -3.94
N GLU A 432 7.29 -3.94 -2.68
CA GLU A 432 8.53 -4.55 -2.17
C GLU A 432 8.90 -5.86 -2.88
N TRP A 433 7.91 -6.60 -3.38
CA TRP A 433 8.08 -7.81 -4.17
C TRP A 433 7.41 -7.64 -5.53
N PRO A 434 7.95 -8.20 -6.61
CA PRO A 434 7.43 -8.02 -7.96
C PRO A 434 6.17 -8.89 -8.16
N VAL A 435 5.14 -8.58 -7.39
CA VAL A 435 3.86 -9.28 -7.31
C VAL A 435 2.79 -8.19 -7.24
N TRP A 436 1.81 -8.24 -8.12
CA TRP A 436 0.75 -7.25 -8.28
C TRP A 436 -0.61 -7.91 -8.37
N VAL A 437 -1.59 -7.36 -7.65
CA VAL A 437 -2.99 -7.59 -7.95
C VAL A 437 -3.35 -6.79 -9.20
N VAL A 438 -3.95 -7.44 -10.20
CA VAL A 438 -4.40 -6.82 -11.43
C VAL A 438 -5.91 -6.64 -11.38
N HIS A 439 -6.37 -5.40 -11.58
CA HIS A 439 -7.79 -5.07 -11.70
C HIS A 439 -8.14 -4.79 -13.16
N ALA A 440 -8.90 -5.70 -13.77
CA ALA A 440 -9.37 -5.58 -15.13
C ALA A 440 -10.90 -5.73 -15.16
N GLU A 441 -11.59 -4.71 -15.68
CA GLU A 441 -13.05 -4.60 -15.68
C GLU A 441 -13.68 -4.74 -14.28
N SER A 442 -14.32 -5.88 -13.99
CA SER A 442 -14.93 -6.18 -12.69
C SER A 442 -14.19 -7.25 -11.90
N HIS A 443 -13.00 -7.65 -12.35
CA HIS A 443 -12.30 -8.83 -11.86
C HIS A 443 -10.88 -8.53 -11.37
N TYR A 444 -10.43 -9.32 -10.40
CA TYR A 444 -9.09 -9.23 -9.82
C TYR A 444 -8.33 -10.54 -10.05
N SER A 445 -7.15 -10.41 -10.64
CA SER A 445 -6.21 -11.51 -10.93
C SER A 445 -4.81 -11.17 -10.41
N LEU A 446 -3.84 -12.05 -10.68
CA LEU A 446 -2.47 -11.92 -10.23
C LEU A 446 -1.50 -11.76 -11.40
N LEU A 447 -0.55 -10.83 -11.28
CA LEU A 447 0.66 -10.77 -12.09
C LEU A 447 1.89 -10.80 -11.17
N PHE A 448 2.89 -11.61 -11.48
CA PHE A 448 4.13 -11.61 -10.71
C PHE A 448 5.33 -11.95 -11.58
N GLY A 449 6.53 -11.49 -11.22
CA GLY A 449 7.76 -12.03 -11.78
C GLY A 449 8.55 -12.79 -10.73
N CYS A 450 9.48 -13.63 -11.19
CA CYS A 450 10.44 -14.26 -10.32
C CYS A 450 11.72 -13.41 -10.33
N PRO A 451 12.11 -12.77 -9.21
CA PRO A 451 13.43 -12.13 -9.14
C PRO A 451 14.49 -13.19 -9.49
N ALA A 452 15.48 -12.83 -10.30
CA ALA A 452 16.70 -13.63 -10.43
C ALA A 452 17.25 -13.91 -9.01
N PRO A 453 17.91 -15.07 -8.77
CA PRO A 453 18.40 -15.42 -7.44
C PRO A 453 19.22 -14.26 -6.86
N MET A 454 18.63 -13.68 -5.81
CA MET A 454 19.07 -12.53 -5.02
C MET A 454 20.41 -11.95 -5.48
N ASP A 455 20.35 -10.94 -6.37
CA ASP A 455 21.55 -10.18 -6.66
C ASP A 455 22.10 -9.59 -5.34
N LYS A 456 23.41 -9.39 -5.27
CA LYS A 456 24.05 -8.85 -4.06
C LYS A 456 23.67 -7.38 -3.79
N SER A 457 22.82 -6.77 -4.61
CA SER A 457 22.35 -5.39 -4.46
C SER A 457 21.08 -5.30 -3.60
N GLY A 458 20.41 -6.44 -3.33
CA GLY A 458 19.19 -6.47 -2.51
C GLY A 458 17.96 -5.90 -3.22
N CYS A 459 18.06 -5.62 -4.53
CA CYS A 459 16.93 -5.13 -5.32
C CYS A 459 15.98 -6.30 -5.64
N ARG A 460 14.81 -6.29 -5.02
CA ARG A 460 13.74 -7.28 -5.25
C ARG A 460 12.84 -6.91 -6.45
N LEU A 461 13.03 -5.73 -7.04
CA LEU A 461 12.21 -5.22 -8.13
C LEU A 461 12.69 -5.74 -9.49
N LEU A 462 11.74 -6.01 -10.38
CA LEU A 462 12.05 -6.18 -11.80
C LEU A 462 12.43 -4.81 -12.40
N PRO A 463 13.57 -4.70 -13.09
CA PRO A 463 13.89 -3.50 -13.85
C PRO A 463 12.87 -3.34 -14.98
N SER A 464 12.22 -2.17 -15.07
CA SER A 464 11.26 -1.88 -16.13
C SER A 464 11.91 -1.67 -17.50
N ASP A 465 13.24 -1.54 -17.53
CA ASP A 465 14.09 -1.30 -18.70
C ASP A 465 14.80 -2.57 -19.23
N VAL A 466 14.60 -3.72 -18.57
CA VAL A 466 15.21 -4.99 -18.96
C VAL A 466 14.14 -6.01 -19.35
N THR A 467 14.42 -6.82 -20.37
CA THR A 467 13.57 -7.96 -20.74
C THR A 467 13.36 -8.88 -19.54
N SER A 468 12.10 -9.10 -19.18
CA SER A 468 11.73 -9.83 -17.96
C SER A 468 10.58 -10.79 -18.23
N ASP A 469 10.63 -11.97 -17.61
CA ASP A 469 9.50 -12.89 -17.60
C ASP A 469 8.56 -12.56 -16.42
N VAL A 470 7.27 -12.51 -16.71
CA VAL A 470 6.19 -12.39 -15.72
C VAL A 470 5.16 -13.50 -15.94
N TRP A 471 4.41 -13.81 -14.90
CA TRP A 471 3.42 -14.87 -14.85
C TRP A 471 2.07 -14.28 -14.48
N TYR A 472 1.04 -14.71 -15.21
CA TYR A 472 -0.35 -14.34 -14.96
C TYR A 472 -1.12 -15.53 -14.38
N TYR A 473 -1.96 -15.26 -13.38
CA TYR A 473 -2.85 -16.26 -12.80
C TYR A 473 -4.23 -15.68 -12.49
N ASP A 474 -5.28 -16.36 -12.96
CA ASP A 474 -6.68 -16.04 -12.67
C ASP A 474 -7.34 -17.12 -11.79
N PRO A 475 -7.63 -16.80 -10.50
CA PRO A 475 -8.34 -17.71 -9.60
C PRO A 475 -9.77 -18.07 -10.04
N LEU A 476 -10.50 -17.14 -10.67
CA LEU A 476 -11.89 -17.35 -11.07
C LEU A 476 -11.99 -18.11 -12.39
N GLY A 477 -11.06 -17.85 -13.31
CA GLY A 477 -10.94 -18.56 -14.57
C GLY A 477 -10.58 -20.04 -14.42
N ARG A 478 -10.28 -20.51 -13.19
CA ARG A 478 -9.79 -21.86 -12.89
C ARG A 478 -8.62 -22.25 -13.78
N GLN A 479 -7.70 -21.29 -13.97
CA GLN A 479 -6.57 -21.44 -14.86
C GLN A 479 -5.76 -22.69 -14.49
N ASP A 480 -5.67 -23.62 -15.43
CA ASP A 480 -5.02 -24.93 -15.29
C ASP A 480 -3.73 -25.02 -16.11
N GLU A 481 -3.27 -23.91 -16.67
CA GLU A 481 -1.97 -23.77 -17.33
C GLU A 481 -1.19 -22.58 -16.79
N GLU A 482 0.14 -22.65 -16.80
CA GLU A 482 0.97 -21.52 -16.42
C GLU A 482 1.11 -20.55 -17.59
N LYS A 483 0.67 -19.30 -17.44
CA LYS A 483 0.78 -18.26 -18.48
C LYS A 483 2.00 -17.39 -18.23
N ARG A 484 3.10 -17.69 -18.93
CA ARG A 484 4.35 -16.92 -18.91
C ARG A 484 4.36 -15.89 -20.04
N ILE A 485 4.65 -14.64 -19.69
CA ILE A 485 4.70 -13.50 -20.61
C ILE A 485 6.11 -12.92 -20.54
N THR A 486 6.80 -12.86 -21.67
CA THR A 486 8.11 -12.20 -21.77
C THR A 486 7.90 -10.76 -22.20
N VAL A 487 8.28 -9.82 -21.35
CA VAL A 487 8.10 -8.38 -21.58
C VAL A 487 9.42 -7.78 -22.04
N THR A 488 9.46 -7.17 -23.22
CA THR A 488 10.66 -6.48 -23.74
C THR A 488 10.40 -4.98 -23.89
N PRO A 489 11.06 -4.11 -23.08
CA PRO A 489 10.86 -2.66 -23.16
C PRO A 489 11.33 -2.06 -24.49
N GLY A 490 10.59 -1.06 -25.00
CA GLY A 490 11.09 -0.16 -26.04
C GLY A 490 11.20 -0.71 -27.47
N GLN A 491 10.54 -1.82 -27.80
CA GLN A 491 10.65 -2.46 -29.14
C GLN A 491 9.50 -2.12 -30.11
N ARG A 492 8.35 -1.61 -29.63
CA ARG A 492 7.17 -1.39 -30.47
C ARG A 492 7.07 0.05 -31.00
N SER A 493 6.57 0.21 -32.23
CA SER A 493 6.19 1.50 -32.82
C SER A 493 4.90 2.03 -32.19
N GLU A 494 4.85 3.33 -31.87
CA GLU A 494 3.70 4.02 -31.24
C GLU A 494 2.40 3.97 -32.07
N ALA A 495 2.48 3.65 -33.36
CA ALA A 495 1.32 3.64 -34.28
C ALA A 495 0.44 2.38 -34.20
N ALA A 496 0.68 1.46 -33.26
CA ALA A 496 0.06 0.13 -33.21
C ALA A 496 -1.10 0.00 -32.20
N ASP A 497 -1.64 1.10 -31.68
CA ASP A 497 -2.54 1.10 -30.52
C ASP A 497 -4.01 0.73 -30.82
N GLU A 498 -4.51 0.89 -32.05
CA GLU A 498 -5.92 0.63 -32.38
C GLU A 498 -6.27 -0.88 -32.45
N ASP A 499 -5.38 -1.73 -32.98
CA ASP A 499 -5.61 -3.19 -33.12
C ASP A 499 -5.05 -4.03 -31.94
N ASP A 500 -4.51 -3.35 -30.92
CA ASP A 500 -3.74 -4.02 -29.86
C ASP A 500 -4.60 -4.81 -28.87
N LEU A 501 -5.82 -4.35 -28.60
CA LEU A 501 -6.78 -5.10 -27.77
C LEU A 501 -7.13 -6.43 -28.45
N GLU A 502 -7.36 -6.40 -29.76
CA GLU A 502 -7.71 -7.59 -30.54
C GLU A 502 -6.53 -8.55 -30.73
N SER A 503 -5.29 -8.07 -30.61
CA SER A 503 -4.10 -8.89 -30.83
C SER A 503 -3.47 -9.42 -29.54
N ASN A 504 -3.51 -8.64 -28.44
CA ASN A 504 -2.79 -8.92 -27.20
C ASN A 504 -3.69 -8.95 -25.95
N GLY A 505 -4.98 -8.66 -26.09
CA GLY A 505 -5.94 -8.68 -24.99
C GLY A 505 -5.79 -7.51 -24.00
N MET A 506 -6.71 -7.45 -23.02
CA MET A 506 -6.75 -6.39 -22.03
C MET A 506 -5.55 -6.40 -21.05
N ILE A 507 -5.05 -7.57 -20.68
CA ILE A 507 -3.96 -7.69 -19.69
C ILE A 507 -2.65 -7.13 -20.23
N ALA A 508 -2.43 -7.21 -21.55
CA ALA A 508 -1.29 -6.58 -22.18
C ALA A 508 -1.26 -5.05 -21.98
N LYS A 509 -2.42 -4.39 -22.07
CA LYS A 509 -2.54 -2.95 -21.77
C LYS A 509 -2.18 -2.64 -20.32
N VAL A 510 -2.60 -3.50 -19.38
CA VAL A 510 -2.23 -3.36 -17.97
C VAL A 510 -0.71 -3.46 -17.79
N ILE A 511 -0.06 -4.47 -18.37
CA ILE A 511 1.40 -4.66 -18.25
C ILE A 511 2.16 -3.44 -18.79
N ARG A 512 1.70 -2.86 -19.91
CA ARG A 512 2.30 -1.66 -20.52
C ARG A 512 2.21 -0.41 -19.65
N THR A 513 1.28 -0.33 -18.68
CA THR A 513 1.27 0.77 -17.70
C THR A 513 2.49 0.76 -16.77
N LEU A 514 3.18 -0.38 -16.67
CA LEU A 514 4.36 -0.58 -15.83
C LEU A 514 5.67 -0.60 -16.64
N TRP A 515 5.70 -1.31 -17.77
CA TRP A 515 6.89 -1.42 -18.64
C TRP A 515 6.95 -0.41 -19.79
N GLY A 516 5.94 0.46 -19.91
CA GLY A 516 5.84 1.48 -20.94
C GLY A 516 4.99 1.05 -22.13
N ALA A 517 4.38 2.04 -22.81
CA ALA A 517 3.45 1.82 -23.93
C ALA A 517 4.08 1.04 -25.10
N THR A 518 5.38 1.21 -25.32
CA THR A 518 6.13 0.56 -26.40
C THR A 518 6.71 -0.81 -26.02
N ALA A 519 6.34 -1.37 -24.86
CA ALA A 519 6.77 -2.70 -24.46
C ALA A 519 6.11 -3.77 -25.34
N ASP A 520 6.96 -4.67 -25.85
CA ASP A 520 6.56 -5.86 -26.59
C ASP A 520 6.28 -7.02 -25.62
N LEU A 521 5.30 -7.85 -25.97
CA LEU A 521 4.79 -8.92 -25.11
C LEU A 521 4.71 -10.22 -25.89
N ASP A 522 5.51 -11.19 -25.48
CA ASP A 522 5.44 -12.56 -26.00
C ASP A 522 4.72 -13.46 -24.98
N TRP A 523 3.54 -13.96 -25.36
CA TRP A 523 2.73 -14.88 -24.55
C TRP A 523 3.28 -16.31 -24.53
N ASN A 524 4.44 -16.56 -25.15
CA ASN A 524 5.15 -17.84 -25.13
C ASN A 524 4.30 -19.04 -25.59
N GLY A 525 3.38 -18.80 -26.53
CA GLY A 525 2.45 -19.81 -27.05
C GLY A 525 1.13 -19.94 -26.29
N SER A 526 0.94 -19.23 -25.17
CA SER A 526 -0.36 -19.11 -24.50
C SER A 526 -1.28 -18.12 -25.23
N GLU A 527 -2.59 -18.33 -25.10
CA GLU A 527 -3.57 -17.36 -25.60
C GLU A 527 -3.56 -16.07 -24.77
N PRO A 528 -3.61 -14.88 -25.41
CA PRO A 528 -3.78 -13.61 -24.72
C PRO A 528 -5.09 -13.53 -23.92
N ILE A 529 -5.09 -12.72 -22.86
CA ILE A 529 -6.25 -12.54 -21.98
C ILE A 529 -7.03 -11.30 -22.40
N TYR A 530 -8.20 -11.51 -22.98
CA TYR A 530 -9.09 -10.50 -23.55
C TYR A 530 -10.10 -9.97 -22.58
#